data_AF-A0A831V953-F1
#
_entry.id   AF-A0A831V953-F1
#
_cell.length_a   1.000
_cell.length_b   1.000
_cell.length_c   1.000
_cell.angle_alpha   90.00
_cell.angle_beta   90.00
_cell.angle_gamma   90.00
#
_symmetry.space_group_name_H-M   'P 1'
#
loop_
_entity.id
_entity.type
_entity.pdbx_description
1 polymer ?
#
loop_
_entity_poly.entity_id
_entity_poly.type
_entity_poly.pdbx_seq_one_letter_code
_entity_poly.pdbx_strand_id
1 'polypeptide(L)'
;MSTLPIEYIRMSRMFRELVEGKEIVSFEVPAHKFFARNEVLYLSTVLDYDAKKLENMISDMKYGRVVVEKMWAIRLDADMFKEPKKVLLPDLASNQIDGNVEEVENGHIVNIHVNGVRDLVRMAIFDRQSYKDVIIVRRSPLPALIRYAAFV
;
A
#
# COMPACT_ATOMS: atom_id res chain seq x y z
N MET A 1 30.84 -0.89 -15.13
CA MET A 1 29.84 -0.05 -14.44
C MET A 1 29.28 -0.86 -13.29
N SER A 2 29.63 -0.55 -12.05
CA SER A 2 28.97 -1.15 -10.87
C SER A 2 27.57 -0.54 -10.77
N THR A 3 26.57 -1.24 -11.33
CA THR A 3 25.17 -0.92 -11.07
C THR A 3 24.95 -1.00 -9.57
N LEU A 4 24.61 0.13 -8.95
CA LEU A 4 24.12 0.14 -7.57
C LEU A 4 23.04 -0.93 -7.44
N PRO A 5 23.05 -1.73 -6.35
CA PRO A 5 22.04 -2.77 -6.16
C PRO A 5 20.64 -2.15 -6.27
N ILE A 6 19.74 -2.82 -6.98
CA ILE A 6 18.35 -2.35 -7.14
C ILE A 6 17.72 -2.26 -5.76
N GLU A 7 17.42 -1.04 -5.33
CA GLU A 7 16.71 -0.77 -4.09
C GLU A 7 15.20 -0.75 -4.38
N TYR A 8 14.52 -1.82 -4.00
CA TYR A 8 13.07 -1.99 -4.18
C TYR A 8 12.27 -1.16 -3.19
N ILE A 9 12.81 -0.89 -1.99
CA ILE A 9 12.15 -0.12 -0.94
C ILE A 9 12.82 1.23 -0.81
N ARG A 10 12.04 2.31 -0.71
CA ARG A 10 12.56 3.68 -0.65
C ARG A 10 11.82 4.50 0.42
N MET A 11 12.48 5.53 0.92
CA MET A 11 11.80 6.58 1.67
C MET A 11 10.97 7.42 0.71
N SER A 12 9.68 7.58 1.03
CA SER A 12 8.76 8.44 0.28
C SER A 12 8.59 9.79 0.96
N ARG A 13 8.19 10.79 0.17
CA ARG A 13 7.81 12.09 0.71
C ARG A 13 6.53 11.97 1.57
N MET A 14 6.53 12.66 2.69
CA MET A 14 5.38 12.78 3.59
C MET A 14 4.57 14.04 3.29
N PHE A 15 3.27 13.98 3.53
CA PHE A 15 2.28 15.01 3.29
C PHE A 15 1.37 15.13 4.50
N ARG A 16 0.95 16.35 4.80
CA ARG A 16 -0.15 16.61 5.73
C ARG A 16 -1.35 17.04 4.92
N GLU A 17 -2.49 16.44 5.20
CA GLU A 17 -3.73 16.70 4.49
C GLU A 17 -4.89 16.81 5.47
N LEU A 18 -5.96 17.48 5.05
CA LEU A 18 -7.18 17.60 5.81
C LEU A 18 -8.26 16.74 5.15
N VAL A 19 -8.76 15.74 5.88
CA VAL A 19 -9.83 14.84 5.43
C VAL A 19 -10.96 14.92 6.45
N GLU A 20 -12.15 15.34 6.03
CA GLU A 20 -13.31 15.51 6.92
C GLU A 20 -13.00 16.35 8.18
N GLY A 21 -12.15 17.37 8.02
CA GLY A 21 -11.72 18.24 9.12
C GLY A 21 -10.68 17.62 10.08
N LYS A 22 -10.16 16.42 9.76
CA LYS A 22 -9.08 15.75 10.51
C LYS A 22 -7.77 15.87 9.77
N GLU A 23 -6.70 16.22 10.49
CA GLU A 23 -5.34 16.18 9.95
C GLU A 23 -4.88 14.73 9.82
N ILE A 24 -4.38 14.37 8.65
CA ILE A 24 -3.85 13.04 8.35
C ILE A 24 -2.44 13.20 7.81
N VAL A 25 -1.51 12.40 8.33
CA VAL A 25 -0.17 12.28 7.77
C VAL A 25 -0.21 11.17 6.71
N SER A 26 0.12 11.52 5.48
CA SER A 26 0.14 10.60 4.34
C SER A 26 1.53 10.51 3.72
N PHE A 27 1.79 9.45 2.97
CA PHE A 27 3.02 9.28 2.20
C PHE A 27 2.73 9.00 0.73
N GLU A 28 3.66 9.36 -0.14
CA GLU A 28 3.56 9.11 -1.58
C GLU A 28 3.90 7.65 -1.92
N VAL A 29 2.99 7.00 -2.64
CA VAL A 29 3.13 5.62 -3.12
C VAL A 29 3.71 5.64 -4.53
N PRO A 30 4.87 5.02 -4.80
CA PRO A 30 5.39 4.87 -6.16
C PRO A 30 4.44 4.06 -7.05
N ALA A 31 4.34 4.48 -8.32
CA ALA A 31 3.37 3.95 -9.27
C ALA A 31 3.53 2.46 -9.60
N HIS A 32 4.77 1.95 -9.70
CA HIS A 32 5.06 0.55 -10.02
C HIS A 32 6.47 0.18 -9.55
N LYS A 33 6.75 -1.12 -9.47
CA LYS A 33 8.07 -1.75 -9.20
C LYS A 33 8.73 -1.47 -7.84
N PHE A 34 8.67 -0.24 -7.36
CA PHE A 34 9.25 0.20 -6.09
C PHE A 34 8.17 0.35 -5.03
N PHE A 35 8.57 0.22 -3.78
CA PHE A 35 7.73 0.34 -2.59
C PHE A 35 8.22 1.53 -1.77
N ALA A 36 7.32 2.37 -1.29
CA ALA A 36 7.61 3.19 -0.14
C ALA A 36 7.72 2.28 1.09
N ARG A 37 8.66 2.56 2.00
CA ARG A 37 8.82 1.79 3.24
C ARG A 37 7.51 1.65 4.01
N ASN A 38 6.71 2.70 4.07
CA ASN A 38 5.43 2.72 4.77
C ASN A 38 4.37 1.78 4.14
N GLU A 39 4.52 1.36 2.88
CA GLU A 39 3.67 0.32 2.27
C GLU A 39 3.90 -1.05 2.89
N VAL A 40 5.11 -1.32 3.40
CA VAL A 40 5.44 -2.61 4.01
C VAL A 40 4.54 -2.86 5.23
N LEU A 41 4.19 -1.81 5.98
CA LEU A 41 3.25 -1.93 7.12
C LEU A 41 1.84 -2.31 6.68
N TYR A 42 1.37 -1.79 5.53
CA TYR A 42 0.09 -2.22 4.97
C TYR A 42 0.13 -3.70 4.61
N LEU A 43 1.15 -4.11 3.85
CA LEU A 43 1.31 -5.49 3.40
C LEU A 43 1.50 -6.46 4.57
N SER A 44 2.30 -6.10 5.57
CA SER A 44 2.55 -6.94 6.75
C SER A 44 1.27 -7.19 7.56
N THR A 45 0.41 -6.17 7.67
CA THR A 45 -0.86 -6.25 8.41
C THR A 45 -1.81 -7.28 7.80
N VAL A 46 -1.87 -7.36 6.46
CA VAL A 46 -2.85 -8.21 5.77
C VAL A 46 -2.31 -9.57 5.32
N LEU A 47 -0.99 -9.69 5.21
CA LEU A 47 -0.34 -10.96 4.90
C LEU A 47 -0.03 -11.79 6.16
N ASP A 48 -0.23 -11.23 7.35
CA ASP A 48 0.16 -11.82 8.65
C ASP A 48 1.66 -12.18 8.70
N TYR A 49 2.49 -11.21 8.28
CA TYR A 49 3.95 -11.33 8.29
C TYR A 49 4.57 -10.24 9.16
N ASP A 50 5.67 -10.55 9.82
CA ASP A 50 6.48 -9.52 10.49
C ASP A 50 6.99 -8.49 9.45
N ALA A 51 6.82 -7.20 9.77
CA ALA A 51 7.15 -6.11 8.85
C ALA A 51 8.63 -6.09 8.46
N LYS A 52 9.54 -6.36 9.42
CA LYS A 52 10.98 -6.36 9.17
C LYS A 52 11.39 -7.57 8.31
N LYS A 53 10.79 -8.74 8.55
CA LYS A 53 10.97 -9.93 7.71
C LYS A 53 10.50 -9.65 6.28
N LEU A 54 9.31 -9.05 6.12
CA LEU A 54 8.78 -8.70 4.80
C LEU A 54 9.66 -7.66 4.08
N GLU A 55 10.15 -6.64 4.79
CA GLU A 55 11.09 -5.64 4.26
C GLU A 55 12.37 -6.30 3.71
N ASN A 56 12.94 -7.24 4.46
CA ASN A 56 14.11 -7.99 4.01
C ASN A 56 13.81 -8.85 2.77
N MET A 57 12.68 -9.57 2.78
CA MET A 57 12.27 -10.43 1.66
C MET A 57 12.05 -9.62 0.37
N ILE A 58 11.44 -8.44 0.45
CA ILE A 58 11.28 -7.53 -0.70
C ILE A 58 12.64 -6.98 -1.15
N SER A 59 13.53 -6.65 -0.21
CA SER A 59 14.88 -6.17 -0.54
C SER A 59 15.73 -7.24 -1.24
N ASP A 60 15.51 -8.51 -0.91
CA ASP A 60 16.18 -9.67 -1.52
C ASP A 60 15.64 -10.02 -2.90
N MET A 61 14.57 -9.39 -3.38
CA MET A 61 14.07 -9.54 -4.75
C MET A 61 15.13 -9.20 -5.81
N LYS A 62 16.14 -8.39 -5.46
CA LYS A 62 17.31 -8.12 -6.31
C LYS A 62 18.12 -9.37 -6.67
N TYR A 63 17.95 -10.46 -5.92
CA TYR A 63 18.57 -11.77 -6.18
C TYR A 63 17.68 -12.71 -7.02
N GLY A 64 16.52 -12.23 -7.49
CA GLY A 64 15.68 -12.93 -8.47
C GLY A 64 14.46 -13.67 -7.90
N ARG A 65 14.33 -13.81 -6.58
CA ARG A 65 13.13 -14.36 -5.95
C ARG A 65 12.08 -13.28 -5.76
N VAL A 66 10.95 -13.36 -6.47
CA VAL A 66 9.83 -12.43 -6.30
C VAL A 66 9.01 -12.85 -5.07
N VAL A 67 8.83 -11.92 -4.14
CA VAL A 67 8.06 -12.15 -2.91
C VAL A 67 6.77 -11.33 -2.93
N VAL A 68 6.86 -10.05 -3.29
CA VAL A 68 5.70 -9.21 -3.55
C VAL A 68 5.97 -8.42 -4.83
N GLU A 69 5.02 -8.48 -5.77
CA GLU A 69 5.05 -7.68 -6.99
C GLU A 69 4.01 -6.57 -6.90
N LYS A 70 4.45 -5.31 -6.96
CA LYS A 70 3.54 -4.17 -7.15
C LYS A 70 3.16 -4.09 -8.62
N MET A 71 1.89 -4.37 -8.91
CA MET A 71 1.34 -4.30 -10.25
C MET A 71 1.20 -2.85 -10.69
N TRP A 72 0.53 -2.02 -9.88
CA TRP A 72 0.33 -0.59 -10.14
C TRP A 72 -0.23 0.14 -8.92
N ALA A 73 -0.07 1.46 -8.89
CA ALA A 73 -0.72 2.40 -8.01
C ALA A 73 -1.22 3.59 -8.85
N ILE A 74 -2.53 3.85 -8.83
CA ILE A 74 -3.16 4.89 -9.66
C ILE A 74 -4.09 5.79 -8.84
N ARG A 75 -4.20 7.05 -9.25
CA ARG A 75 -5.21 7.99 -8.77
C ARG A 75 -6.45 7.89 -9.65
N LEU A 76 -7.63 7.73 -9.04
CA LEU A 76 -8.89 7.52 -9.75
C LEU A 76 -9.53 8.83 -10.24
N ASP A 77 -9.11 9.97 -9.69
CA ASP A 77 -9.48 11.32 -10.14
C ASP A 77 -8.41 11.96 -11.03
N ALA A 78 -7.41 11.17 -11.48
CA ALA A 78 -6.39 11.64 -12.40
C ALA A 78 -6.95 11.66 -13.83
N ASP A 79 -6.75 12.78 -14.51
CA ASP A 79 -7.10 12.94 -15.92
C ASP A 79 -6.05 12.19 -16.76
N MET A 80 -6.46 11.31 -17.67
CA MET A 80 -5.54 10.43 -18.43
C MET A 80 -4.51 11.20 -19.27
N PHE A 81 -4.77 12.47 -19.58
CA PHE A 81 -3.94 13.32 -20.43
C PHE A 81 -3.12 14.36 -19.66
N LYS A 82 -3.21 14.41 -18.32
CA LYS A 82 -2.44 15.33 -17.48
C LYS A 82 -1.35 14.59 -16.72
N GLU A 83 -0.43 15.34 -16.11
CA GLU A 83 0.60 14.77 -15.24
C GLU A 83 -0.02 13.80 -14.22
N PRO A 84 0.58 12.62 -14.02
CA PRO A 84 0.05 11.61 -13.11
C PRO A 84 -0.02 12.20 -11.69
N LYS A 85 -1.24 12.31 -11.17
CA LYS A 85 -1.45 12.75 -9.78
C LYS A 85 -0.81 11.74 -8.82
N LYS A 86 -0.26 12.26 -7.72
CA LYS A 86 0.36 11.45 -6.67
C LYS A 86 -0.67 10.56 -5.98
N VAL A 87 -0.36 9.28 -5.89
CA VAL A 87 -1.06 8.35 -5.00
C VAL A 87 -0.54 8.59 -3.60
N LEU A 88 -1.46 8.88 -2.68
CA LEU A 88 -1.13 9.05 -1.27
C LEU A 88 -1.80 7.93 -0.48
N LEU A 89 -1.15 7.39 0.54
CA LEU A 89 -1.79 6.56 1.57
C LEU A 89 -1.51 7.15 2.96
N PRO A 90 -2.46 7.06 3.90
CA PRO A 90 -2.20 7.43 5.29
C PRO A 90 -1.03 6.63 5.85
N ASP A 91 -0.14 7.27 6.58
CA ASP A 91 0.91 6.55 7.29
C ASP A 91 0.35 5.85 8.53
N LEU A 92 0.46 4.52 8.59
CA LEU A 92 -0.09 3.75 9.70
C LEU A 92 0.64 4.00 11.02
N ALA A 93 1.90 4.45 10.98
CA ALA A 93 2.70 4.71 12.18
C ALA A 93 2.49 6.11 12.76
N SER A 94 2.19 7.10 11.92
CA SER A 94 2.03 8.50 12.34
C SER A 94 0.59 8.91 12.67
N ASN A 95 -0.39 8.03 12.46
CA ASN A 95 -1.80 8.31 12.72
C ASN A 95 -2.39 7.33 13.75
N GLN A 96 -3.51 7.71 14.34
CA GLN A 96 -4.35 6.79 15.11
C GLN A 96 -5.13 5.91 14.14
N ILE A 97 -4.90 4.61 14.22
CA ILE A 97 -5.51 3.60 13.35
C ILE A 97 -6.49 2.76 14.15
N ASP A 98 -7.67 2.58 13.59
CA ASP A 98 -8.68 1.60 14.02
C ASP A 98 -9.17 0.86 12.78
N GLY A 99 -9.89 -0.24 12.93
CA GLY A 99 -10.42 -0.95 11.78
C GLY A 99 -11.16 -2.23 12.12
N ASN A 100 -11.76 -2.80 11.09
CA ASN A 100 -12.48 -4.05 11.18
C ASN A 100 -12.16 -4.96 9.99
N VAL A 101 -12.25 -6.26 10.24
CA VAL A 101 -12.08 -7.29 9.24
C VAL A 101 -13.45 -7.86 8.89
N GLU A 102 -13.70 -8.05 7.61
CA GLU A 102 -14.89 -8.68 7.06
C GLU A 102 -14.44 -9.89 6.22
N GLU A 103 -14.90 -11.08 6.59
CA GLU A 103 -14.65 -12.30 5.82
C GLU A 103 -15.53 -12.32 4.57
N VAL A 104 -14.95 -12.69 3.43
CA VAL A 104 -15.65 -12.85 2.16
C VAL A 104 -15.29 -14.19 1.52
N GLU A 105 -15.99 -14.58 0.47
CA GLU A 105 -15.66 -15.83 -0.23
C GLU A 105 -14.22 -15.77 -0.79
N ASN A 106 -13.39 -16.72 -0.36
CA ASN A 106 -11.98 -16.84 -0.76
C ASN A 106 -11.10 -15.63 -0.39
N GLY A 107 -11.41 -14.94 0.71
CA GLY A 107 -10.61 -13.80 1.14
C GLY A 107 -11.19 -13.04 2.33
N HIS A 108 -10.60 -11.89 2.61
CA HIS A 108 -11.11 -10.97 3.61
C HIS A 108 -10.88 -9.52 3.18
N ILE A 109 -11.63 -8.62 3.80
CA ILE A 109 -11.56 -7.19 3.60
C ILE A 109 -11.21 -6.53 4.94
N VAL A 110 -10.15 -5.73 4.95
CA VAL A 110 -9.77 -4.89 6.09
C VAL A 110 -10.19 -3.45 5.81
N ASN A 111 -11.11 -2.92 6.61
CA ASN A 111 -11.48 -1.51 6.58
C ASN A 111 -10.63 -0.77 7.63
N ILE A 112 -9.91 0.25 7.19
CA ILE A 112 -8.99 1.04 8.02
C ILE A 112 -9.60 2.42 8.24
N HIS A 113 -9.75 2.77 9.51
CA HIS A 113 -10.16 4.08 9.99
C HIS A 113 -8.93 4.86 10.43
N VAL A 114 -8.89 6.16 10.15
CA VAL A 114 -7.72 7.00 10.41
C VAL A 114 -8.13 8.28 11.11
N ASN A 115 -7.62 8.51 12.32
CA ASN A 115 -7.92 9.70 13.13
C ASN A 115 -9.43 9.97 13.29
N GLY A 116 -10.23 8.90 13.36
CA GLY A 116 -11.70 8.95 13.45
C GLY A 116 -12.45 9.03 12.11
N VAL A 117 -11.75 9.17 10.97
CA VAL A 117 -12.35 9.05 9.63
C VAL A 117 -12.56 7.58 9.33
N ARG A 118 -13.83 7.16 9.18
CA ARG A 118 -14.20 5.77 8.92
C ARG A 118 -13.84 5.35 7.50
N ASP A 119 -13.55 4.06 7.33
CA ASP A 119 -13.11 3.34 6.11
C ASP A 119 -12.33 4.17 5.09
N LEU A 120 -11.40 5.03 5.54
CA LEU A 120 -10.63 5.87 4.63
C LEU A 120 -9.82 5.02 3.65
N VAL A 121 -9.32 3.88 4.12
CA VAL A 121 -8.65 2.87 3.32
C VAL A 121 -9.36 1.54 3.48
N ARG A 122 -9.52 0.80 2.38
CA ARG A 122 -10.02 -0.57 2.36
C ARG A 122 -8.99 -1.45 1.67
N MET A 123 -8.64 -2.56 2.29
CA MET A 123 -7.76 -3.56 1.69
C MET A 123 -8.58 -4.83 1.44
N ALA A 124 -8.61 -5.31 0.21
CA ALA A 124 -9.20 -6.59 -0.15
C ALA A 124 -8.09 -7.59 -0.46
N ILE A 125 -8.18 -8.78 0.11
CA ILE A 125 -7.18 -9.84 -0.02
C ILE A 125 -7.89 -11.09 -0.48
N PHE A 126 -7.51 -11.58 -1.65
CA PHE A 126 -8.09 -12.79 -2.24
C PHE A 126 -7.01 -13.86 -2.45
N ASP A 127 -7.30 -15.07 -1.98
CA ASP A 127 -6.43 -16.21 -2.22
C ASP A 127 -6.57 -16.67 -3.68
N ARG A 128 -5.45 -16.67 -4.42
CA ARG A 128 -5.34 -17.28 -5.76
C ARG A 128 -4.50 -18.55 -5.67
N GLN A 129 -4.53 -19.34 -6.73
CA GLN A 129 -3.81 -20.64 -6.76
C GLN A 129 -2.31 -20.53 -6.47
N SER A 130 -1.66 -19.40 -6.78
CA SER A 130 -0.20 -19.25 -6.64
C SER A 130 0.24 -17.98 -5.92
N TYR A 131 -0.69 -17.12 -5.50
CA TYR A 131 -0.39 -15.84 -4.83
C TYR A 131 -1.63 -15.30 -4.11
N LYS A 132 -1.43 -14.36 -3.19
CA LYS A 132 -2.50 -13.53 -2.62
C LYS A 132 -2.62 -12.23 -3.41
N ASP A 133 -3.81 -11.95 -3.92
CA ASP A 133 -4.14 -10.72 -4.66
C ASP A 133 -4.55 -9.65 -3.64
N VAL A 134 -3.70 -8.64 -3.44
CA VAL A 134 -3.93 -7.57 -2.45
C VAL A 134 -4.28 -6.28 -3.17
N ILE A 135 -5.46 -5.74 -2.88
CA ILE A 135 -5.98 -4.51 -3.49
C ILE A 135 -6.23 -3.50 -2.38
N ILE A 136 -5.56 -2.35 -2.43
CA ILE A 136 -5.79 -1.22 -1.52
C ILE A 136 -6.60 -0.16 -2.26
N VAL A 137 -7.75 0.19 -1.71
CA VAL A 137 -8.60 1.28 -2.14
C VAL A 137 -8.50 2.40 -1.12
N ARG A 138 -8.15 3.60 -1.56
CA ARG A 138 -8.26 4.81 -0.77
C ARG A 138 -9.49 5.59 -1.22
N ARG A 139 -10.33 6.01 -0.27
CA ARG A 139 -11.51 6.85 -0.55
C ARG A 139 -11.15 8.33 -0.74
N SER A 140 -12.15 9.13 -1.08
CA SER A 140 -12.07 10.58 -1.14
C SER A 140 -11.40 11.19 0.11
N PRO A 141 -10.74 12.36 -0.01
CA PRO A 141 -10.74 13.28 -1.15
C PRO A 141 -9.74 12.93 -2.25
N LEU A 142 -8.86 11.95 -2.01
CA LEU A 142 -7.77 11.58 -2.91
C LEU A 142 -7.91 10.11 -3.34
N PRO A 143 -8.94 9.77 -4.13
CA PRO A 143 -9.27 8.39 -4.40
C PRO A 143 -8.15 7.70 -5.18
N ALA A 144 -7.73 6.55 -4.70
CA ALA A 144 -6.62 5.80 -5.29
C ALA A 144 -6.84 4.31 -5.19
N LEU A 145 -6.16 3.58 -6.07
CA LEU A 145 -6.22 2.15 -6.15
C LEU A 145 -4.80 1.61 -6.35
N ILE A 146 -4.42 0.63 -5.53
CA ILE A 146 -3.10 0.01 -5.55
C ILE A 146 -3.27 -1.49 -5.53
N ARG A 147 -2.51 -2.22 -6.34
CA ARG A 147 -2.59 -3.68 -6.45
C ARG A 147 -1.24 -4.35 -6.34
N TYR A 148 -1.19 -5.44 -5.58
CA TYR A 148 -0.02 -6.29 -5.39
C TYR A 148 -0.38 -7.76 -5.60
N ALA A 149 0.58 -8.53 -6.11
CA ALA A 149 0.59 -9.98 -6.05
C ALA A 149 1.63 -10.42 -5.01
N ALA A 150 1.21 -11.10 -3.94
CA ALA A 150 2.10 -11.58 -2.89
C ALA A 150 2.26 -13.10 -2.98
N PHE A 151 3.50 -13.56 -3.17
CA PHE A 151 3.90 -14.97 -3.33
C PHE A 151 4.49 -15.55 -2.03
N VAL A 152 4.16 -14.93 -0.90
CA VAL A 152 4.62 -15.27 0.45
C VAL A 152 3.97 -16.52 1.02
#